data_AF-A0A6V8L759-F1
#
_entry.id   AF-A0A6V8L759-F1
#
_cell.length_a   1.000
_cell.length_b   1.000
_cell.length_c   1.000
_cell.angle_alpha   90.00
_cell.angle_beta   90.00
_cell.angle_gamma   90.00
#
_symmetry.space_group_name_H-M   'P 1'
#
loop_
_entity.id
_entity.type
_entity.pdbx_description
1 polymer ?
#
loop_
_entity_poly.entity_id
_entity_poly.type
_entity_poly.pdbx_seq_one_letter_code
_entity_poly.pdbx_strand_id
1 'polypeptide(L)'
;MGAAPAALHLWIRLGPRDGWFTREAVEALLGTAYTMSPVSNRVGARLTGAALPRASGVQAAELPSEGVVLGAVQVPANGQPLIFLADHPTTGGYPVIGVVDDVSPLAQAAPGTTVRFHGSER
;
A
#
# COMPACT_ATOMS: atom_id res chain seq x y z
N MET A 1 -17.34 -22.18 -2.82
CA MET A 1 -16.16 -21.40 -2.42
C MET A 1 -15.38 -21.12 -3.69
N GLY A 2 -15.45 -19.89 -4.22
CA GLY A 2 -14.78 -19.53 -5.48
C GLY A 2 -13.26 -19.55 -5.29
N ALA A 3 -12.51 -19.98 -6.30
CA ALA A 3 -11.06 -19.93 -6.27
C ALA A 3 -10.60 -18.46 -6.06
N ALA A 4 -9.66 -18.25 -5.13
CA ALA A 4 -9.07 -16.92 -4.96
C ALA A 4 -8.41 -16.48 -6.27
N PRO A 5 -8.56 -15.21 -6.68
CA PRO A 5 -7.98 -14.72 -7.92
C PRO A 5 -6.45 -14.85 -7.87
N ALA A 6 -5.86 -15.36 -8.96
CA ALA A 6 -4.41 -15.52 -9.05
C ALA A 6 -3.66 -14.17 -9.03
N ALA A 7 -4.31 -13.10 -9.52
CA ALA A 7 -3.78 -11.75 -9.51
C ALA A 7 -4.89 -10.72 -9.29
N LEU A 8 -4.57 -9.66 -8.54
CA LEU A 8 -5.40 -8.49 -8.31
C LEU A 8 -4.78 -7.26 -8.95
N HIS A 9 -5.62 -6.44 -9.57
CA HIS A 9 -5.25 -5.17 -10.17
C HIS A 9 -5.96 -4.08 -9.39
N LEU A 10 -5.19 -3.21 -8.73
CA LEU A 10 -5.71 -2.15 -7.87
C LEU A 10 -5.42 -0.80 -8.49
N TRP A 11 -6.45 0.03 -8.66
CA TRP A 11 -6.28 1.42 -9.02
C TRP A 11 -5.90 2.22 -7.78
N ILE A 12 -4.85 3.04 -7.90
CA ILE A 12 -4.32 3.85 -6.81
C ILE A 12 -4.16 5.30 -7.24
N ARG A 13 -4.62 6.20 -6.39
CA ARG A 13 -4.32 7.63 -6.47
C ARG A 13 -3.09 7.92 -5.60
N LEU A 14 -2.04 8.48 -6.19
CA LEU A 14 -0.84 8.87 -5.45
C LEU A 14 -1.11 10.05 -4.51
N GLY A 15 -0.37 10.10 -3.41
CA GLY A 15 -0.50 11.09 -2.34
C GLY A 15 -1.28 10.59 -1.12
N PRO A 16 -1.27 11.33 -0.02
CA PRO A 16 -0.79 12.71 0.10
C PRO A 16 0.73 12.86 0.34
N ARG A 17 1.47 11.77 0.57
CA ARG A 17 2.91 11.80 0.88
C ARG A 17 3.75 11.09 -0.17
N ASP A 18 3.29 10.99 -1.41
CA ASP A 18 4.08 10.44 -2.52
C ASP A 18 5.41 11.18 -2.72
N GLY A 19 5.43 12.50 -2.54
CA GLY A 19 6.66 13.30 -2.55
C GLY A 19 7.66 13.00 -1.42
N TRP A 20 7.32 12.14 -0.45
CA TRP A 20 8.25 11.67 0.58
C TRP A 20 9.03 10.42 0.14
N PHE A 21 8.69 9.87 -1.01
CA PHE A 21 9.34 8.71 -1.60
C PHE A 21 10.22 9.13 -2.77
N THR A 22 11.20 8.29 -3.11
CA THR A 22 12.00 8.57 -4.31
C THR A 22 11.15 8.31 -5.56
N ARG A 23 11.59 8.86 -6.69
CA ARG A 23 10.94 8.59 -7.99
C ARG A 23 10.93 7.08 -8.29
N GLU A 24 12.02 6.40 -7.98
CA GLU A 24 12.18 4.96 -8.18
C GLU A 24 11.19 4.16 -7.32
N ALA A 25 10.79 4.66 -6.15
CA ALA A 25 9.75 4.04 -5.34
C ALA A 25 8.38 4.09 -6.02
N VAL A 26 8.01 5.24 -6.59
CA VAL A 26 6.73 5.37 -7.32
C VAL A 26 6.76 4.49 -8.57
N GLU A 27 7.87 4.47 -9.30
CA GLU A 27 8.06 3.58 -10.45
C GLU A 27 8.02 2.10 -10.06
N ALA A 28 8.61 1.72 -8.92
CA ALA A 28 8.55 0.36 -8.40
C ALA A 28 7.13 -0.04 -7.98
N LEU A 29 6.40 0.85 -7.30
CA LEU A 29 5.03 0.62 -6.87
C LEU A 29 4.11 0.29 -8.06
N LEU A 30 4.21 1.07 -9.14
CA LEU A 30 3.36 0.94 -10.33
C LEU A 30 3.89 -0.06 -11.37
N GLY A 31 5.20 -0.34 -11.36
CA GLY A 31 5.87 -1.17 -12.36
C GLY A 31 6.09 -2.63 -11.94
N THR A 32 6.02 -2.94 -10.64
CA THR A 32 6.32 -4.28 -10.11
C THR A 32 5.09 -4.97 -9.54
N ALA A 33 5.19 -6.30 -9.40
CA ALA A 33 4.18 -7.11 -8.73
C ALA A 33 4.56 -7.32 -7.27
N TYR A 34 3.56 -7.33 -6.41
CA TYR A 34 3.67 -7.63 -4.99
C TYR A 34 2.92 -8.92 -4.64
N THR A 35 3.27 -9.52 -3.52
CA THR A 35 2.63 -10.73 -3.02
C THR A 35 1.91 -10.46 -1.72
N MET A 36 0.67 -10.94 -1.60
CA MET A 36 -0.09 -10.89 -0.35
C MET A 36 0.61 -11.71 0.74
N SER A 37 0.94 -11.06 1.86
CA SER A 37 1.62 -11.69 2.99
C SER A 37 0.65 -12.53 3.84
N PRO A 38 1.11 -13.64 4.44
CA PRO A 38 0.30 -14.47 5.34
C PRO A 38 -0.13 -13.78 6.64
N VAL A 39 0.50 -12.67 7.02
CA VAL A 39 0.15 -11.89 8.22
C VAL A 39 -0.87 -10.77 7.93
N SER A 40 -1.46 -10.75 6.74
CA SER A 40 -2.55 -9.84 6.39
C SER A 40 -3.84 -10.20 7.15
N ASN A 41 -4.61 -9.19 7.53
CA ASN A 41 -5.86 -9.37 8.28
C ASN A 41 -6.85 -8.23 7.97
N ARG A 42 -7.97 -8.16 8.70
CA ARG A 42 -9.01 -7.14 8.50
C ARG A 42 -8.55 -5.69 8.76
N VAL A 43 -7.44 -5.48 9.45
CA VAL A 43 -6.84 -4.15 9.68
C VAL A 43 -6.08 -3.71 8.43
N GLY A 44 -5.33 -4.62 7.80
CA GLY A 44 -4.61 -4.28 6.58
C GLY A 44 -4.04 -5.47 5.81
N ALA A 45 -4.00 -5.29 4.48
CA ALA A 45 -3.30 -6.16 3.55
C ALA A 45 -1.82 -5.78 3.50
N ARG A 46 -0.96 -6.69 3.96
CA ARG A 46 0.49 -6.52 3.97
C ARG A 46 1.04 -7.15 2.71
N LEU A 47 1.82 -6.38 1.95
CA LEU A 47 2.39 -6.82 0.69
C LEU A 47 3.89 -7.00 0.82
N THR A 48 4.44 -8.00 0.14
CA THR A 48 5.88 -8.22 0.02
C THR A 48 6.33 -8.10 -1.44
N GLY A 49 7.43 -7.39 -1.69
CA GLY A 49 7.95 -7.16 -3.04
C GLY A 49 9.08 -6.14 -3.07
N ALA A 50 9.15 -5.38 -4.17
CA ALA A 50 10.11 -4.30 -4.31
C ALA A 50 9.96 -3.27 -3.18
N ALA A 51 11.03 -3.03 -2.45
CA ALA A 51 11.04 -2.05 -1.37
C ALA A 51 10.88 -0.64 -1.92
N LEU A 52 10.13 0.19 -1.20
CA LEU A 52 9.82 1.57 -1.57
C LEU A 52 10.65 2.54 -0.73
N PRO A 53 11.84 2.99 -1.21
CA PRO A 53 12.70 3.88 -0.45
C PRO A 53 12.07 5.26 -0.24
N ARG A 54 12.22 5.82 0.97
CA ARG A 54 11.90 7.24 1.22
C ARG A 54 13.01 8.13 0.68
N ALA A 55 12.66 9.36 0.29
CA ALA A 55 13.62 10.36 -0.13
C ALA A 55 14.51 10.80 1.05
N SER A 56 15.80 11.01 0.77
CA SER A 56 16.87 11.24 1.77
C SER A 56 16.61 12.39 2.75
N GLY A 57 15.83 13.40 2.36
CA GLY A 57 15.46 14.53 3.21
C GLY A 57 14.34 14.27 4.22
N VAL A 58 13.69 13.10 4.17
CA VAL A 58 12.47 12.80 4.94
C VAL A 58 12.61 11.58 5.84
N GLN A 59 13.74 10.86 5.78
CA GLN A 59 14.03 9.72 6.66
C GLN A 59 14.00 10.06 8.16
N ALA A 60 14.41 11.28 8.52
CA ALA A 60 14.48 11.76 9.90
C ALA A 60 13.27 12.59 10.34
N ALA A 61 12.33 12.87 9.43
CA ALA A 61 11.11 13.58 9.80
C ALA A 61 10.20 12.63 10.58
N GLU A 62 9.95 12.95 11.85
CA GLU A 62 8.81 12.34 12.56
C GLU A 62 7.54 12.74 11.81
N LEU A 63 6.80 11.74 11.32
CA LEU A 63 5.47 12.00 10.78
C LEU A 63 4.56 12.29 11.98
N PRO A 64 3.98 13.49 12.11
CA PRO A 64 2.92 13.71 13.08
C PRO A 64 1.80 12.70 12.81
N SER A 65 1.11 12.22 13.84
CA SER A 65 -0.02 11.32 13.66
C SER A 65 -1.03 11.91 12.67
N GLU A 66 -1.17 11.27 11.51
CA GLU A 66 -2.06 11.70 10.44
C GLU A 66 -3.28 10.80 10.36
N GLY A 67 -4.43 11.39 10.03
CA GLY A 67 -5.64 10.63 9.75
C GLY A 67 -5.41 9.68 8.57
N VAL A 68 -5.85 8.44 8.70
CA VAL A 68 -5.77 7.44 7.62
C VAL A 68 -7.17 6.98 7.23
N VAL A 69 -7.34 6.68 5.95
CA VAL A 69 -8.61 6.28 5.35
C VAL A 69 -8.53 4.86 4.82
N LEU A 70 -9.68 4.26 4.56
CA LEU A 70 -9.77 2.98 3.88
C LEU A 70 -9.02 3.03 2.55
N GLY A 71 -8.22 2.01 2.26
CA GLY A 71 -7.40 1.95 1.05
C GLY A 71 -6.09 2.73 1.11
N ALA A 72 -5.82 3.50 2.18
CA ALA A 72 -4.55 4.19 2.32
C ALA A 72 -3.38 3.18 2.36
N VAL A 73 -2.36 3.44 1.54
CA VAL A 73 -1.17 2.60 1.39
C VAL A 73 -0.03 3.21 2.18
N GLN A 74 0.16 2.72 3.39
CA GLN A 74 1.30 3.09 4.22
C GLN A 74 2.56 2.33 3.84
N VAL A 75 3.70 3.00 3.97
CA VAL A 75 5.01 2.38 3.80
C VAL A 75 5.86 2.59 5.06
N PRO A 76 5.94 1.57 5.93
CA PRO A 76 6.82 1.58 7.09
C PRO A 76 8.30 1.65 6.71
N ALA A 77 9.19 1.71 7.70
CA ALA A 77 10.64 1.82 7.48
C ALA A 77 11.24 0.63 6.70
N ASN A 78 10.57 -0.53 6.68
CA ASN A 78 10.97 -1.70 5.90
C ASN A 78 10.66 -1.57 4.38
N GLY A 79 10.00 -0.48 3.96
CA GLY A 79 9.70 -0.21 2.56
C GLY A 79 8.59 -1.08 1.97
N GLN A 80 7.89 -1.89 2.76
CA GLN A 80 6.86 -2.82 2.27
C GLN A 80 5.46 -2.19 2.36
N PRO A 81 4.62 -2.26 1.30
CA PRO A 81 3.30 -1.64 1.33
C PRO A 81 2.33 -2.30 2.32
N LEU A 82 1.56 -1.48 3.03
CA LEU A 82 0.43 -1.86 3.87
C LEU A 82 -0.81 -1.11 3.41
N ILE A 83 -1.79 -1.81 2.87
CA ILE A 83 -3.09 -1.24 2.47
C ILE A 83 -4.06 -1.37 3.64
N PHE A 84 -4.61 -0.27 4.11
CA PHE A 84 -5.61 -0.28 5.18
C PHE A 84 -6.97 -0.81 4.72
N LEU A 85 -7.56 -1.70 5.53
CA LEU A 85 -8.83 -2.38 5.27
C LEU A 85 -9.89 -1.99 6.33
N ALA A 86 -11.01 -2.70 6.37
CA ALA A 86 -12.21 -2.31 7.13
C ALA A 86 -11.99 -1.96 8.62
N ASP A 87 -11.01 -2.59 9.26
CA ASP A 87 -10.74 -2.39 10.70
C ASP A 87 -9.49 -1.49 10.92
N HIS A 88 -9.16 -0.62 9.95
CA HIS A 88 -8.00 0.27 10.05
C HIS A 88 -8.13 1.27 11.22
N PRO A 89 -7.01 1.66 11.86
CA PRO A 89 -7.03 2.71 12.88
C PRO A 89 -7.42 4.07 12.28
N THR A 90 -7.87 5.01 13.10
CA THR A 90 -8.19 6.38 12.64
C THR A 90 -6.95 7.17 12.26
N THR A 91 -5.80 6.84 12.86
CA THR A 91 -4.52 7.52 12.62
C THR A 91 -3.41 6.51 12.35
N GLY A 92 -2.34 6.97 11.68
CA GLY A 92 -1.16 6.16 11.44
C GLY A 92 0.13 6.98 11.49
N GLY A 93 1.24 6.30 11.80
CA GLY A 93 2.56 6.91 11.99
C GLY A 93 3.53 6.72 10.82
N TYR A 94 3.04 6.23 9.67
CA TYR A 94 3.85 6.00 8.48
C TYR A 94 3.30 6.77 7.28
N PRO A 95 4.18 7.27 6.39
CA PRO A 95 3.76 8.04 5.23
C PRO A 95 2.90 7.19 4.31
N VAL A 96 1.82 7.80 3.83
CA VAL A 96 0.88 7.23 2.87
C VAL A 96 1.32 7.63 1.46
N ILE A 97 1.77 6.66 0.65
CA ILE A 97 2.23 6.90 -0.72
C ILE A 97 1.05 7.09 -1.70
N GLY A 98 -0.11 6.53 -1.38
CA GLY A 98 -1.31 6.58 -2.21
C GLY A 98 -2.52 5.99 -1.52
N VAL A 99 -3.69 6.09 -2.15
CA VAL A 99 -4.95 5.52 -1.69
C VAL A 99 -5.55 4.66 -2.81
N VAL A 100 -5.83 3.40 -2.50
CA VAL A 100 -6.51 2.45 -3.40
C VAL A 100 -8.00 2.79 -3.46
N ASP A 101 -8.56 2.86 -4.67
CA ASP A 101 -9.94 3.28 -4.88
C ASP A 101 -10.96 2.22 -4.40
N ASP A 102 -10.72 0.94 -4.72
CA ASP A 102 -11.56 -0.19 -4.30
C ASP A 102 -10.72 -1.30 -3.65
N VAL A 103 -10.95 -1.51 -2.36
CA VAL A 103 -10.29 -2.56 -1.56
C VAL A 103 -11.09 -3.86 -1.50
N SER A 104 -12.30 -3.91 -2.05
CA SER A 104 -13.17 -5.09 -2.01
C SER A 104 -12.48 -6.36 -2.52
N PRO A 105 -11.64 -6.32 -3.59
CA PRO A 105 -10.92 -7.51 -4.04
C PRO A 105 -9.93 -8.07 -3.02
N LEU A 106 -9.38 -7.22 -2.14
CA LEU A 106 -8.44 -7.64 -1.10
C LEU A 106 -9.13 -8.45 0.02
N ALA A 107 -10.43 -8.28 0.22
CA ALA A 107 -11.18 -8.98 1.26
C ALA A 107 -11.27 -10.50 1.02
N GLN A 108 -11.09 -10.94 -0.23
CA GLN A 108 -11.12 -12.36 -0.63
C GLN A 108 -9.73 -12.89 -1.04
N ALA A 109 -8.69 -12.07 -0.95
CA ALA A 109 -7.35 -12.44 -1.35
C ALA A 109 -6.72 -13.41 -0.33
N ALA A 110 -6.13 -14.49 -0.83
CA ALA A 110 -5.36 -15.42 -0.01
C ALA A 110 -3.88 -14.99 0.07
N PRO A 111 -3.13 -15.39 1.11
CA PRO A 111 -1.68 -15.31 1.10
C PRO A 111 -1.10 -15.92 -0.19
N GLY A 112 -0.12 -15.26 -0.80
CA GLY A 112 0.43 -15.64 -2.11
C GLY A 112 -0.29 -15.03 -3.32
N THR A 113 -1.45 -14.38 -3.13
CA THR A 113 -2.13 -13.64 -4.21
C THR A 113 -1.23 -12.54 -4.75
N THR A 114 -1.07 -12.47 -6.08
CA THR A 114 -0.30 -11.40 -6.72
C THR A 114 -1.11 -10.11 -6.74
N VAL A 115 -0.50 -8.97 -6.46
CA VAL A 115 -1.13 -7.64 -6.48
C VAL A 115 -0.30 -6.71 -7.37
N ARG A 116 -0.96 -5.99 -8.27
CA ARG A 116 -0.37 -4.95 -9.12
C ARG A 116 -1.14 -3.66 -8.97
N PHE A 117 -0.42 -2.55 -8.81
CA PHE A 117 -1.00 -1.22 -8.75
C PHE A 117 -1.02 -0.57 -10.15
N HIS A 118 -2.07 0.20 -10.42
CA HIS A 118 -2.23 0.99 -11.62
C HIS A 118 -2.58 2.42 -11.20
N GLY A 119 -1.87 3.41 -11.75
CA GLY A 119 -2.18 4.81 -11.46
C GLY A 119 -3.58 5.15 -11.97
N SER A 120 -4.43 5.70 -11.10
CA SER A 120 -5.71 6.27 -11.54
C SER A 120 -5.42 7.52 -12.38
N GLU A 121 -5.97 7.61 -13.60
CA GLU A 121 -6.02 8.89 -14.30
C GLU A 121 -6.80 9.90 -13.43
N ARG A 122 -6.30 11.12 -13.38
CA ARG A 122 -6.73 12.16 -12.44
C ARG A 122 -8.14 12.67 -12.74
#